data_AF-A0AB38Y4V6-F1
#
_entry.id   AF-A0AB38Y4V6-F1
#
_cell.length_a   1.000
_cell.length_b   1.000
_cell.length_c   1.000
_cell.angle_alpha   90.00
_cell.angle_beta   90.00
_cell.angle_gamma   90.00
#
_symmetry.space_group_name_H-M   'P 1'
#
loop_
_entity.id
_entity.type
_entity.pdbx_description
1 polymer ?
#
loop_
_entity_poly.entity_id
_entity_poly.type
_entity_poly.pdbx_seq_one_letter_code
_entity_poly.pdbx_strand_id
1 'polypeptide(L)'
;MKKHIQKWKSVNKNGLKLSLLCGLNWLIKIVFIEQFYLFSAAFCGMLTYYMPQDIQFVTMRVLAWIIIFKLVIDVTRTVLSREIKWIRKSLLLGIIYLFFLAGNTYTKQHILTEMLVNRLLTFWLISLFLATLVVVIQPRLFKHYLLKKVIDKEYLGIRKFTDELPSESNIYVDADEKDADKRMRLINQHVIKPPYQGVVELSYLNREVITAIQYKSTPFRKEKERSFIDDDTIYYPIFTVHPFGGSEGKLDFCYRLIQFKLSQKDAFTTIGVKDF
;
A
#
# COMPACT_ATOMS: atom_id res chain seq x y z
N MET A 1 -20.44 29.95 -12.91
CA MET A 1 -18.96 30.03 -12.77
C MET A 1 -18.46 30.73 -11.51
N LYS A 2 -18.91 31.94 -11.14
CA LYS A 2 -18.37 32.69 -9.99
C LYS A 2 -18.41 31.95 -8.63
N LYS A 3 -19.46 31.14 -8.36
CA LYS A 3 -19.60 30.34 -7.13
C LYS A 3 -18.55 29.23 -6.99
N HIS A 4 -18.17 28.57 -8.09
CA HIS A 4 -17.13 27.52 -8.08
C HIS A 4 -15.72 28.11 -7.90
N ILE A 5 -15.47 29.30 -8.45
CA ILE A 5 -14.20 30.03 -8.31
C ILE A 5 -14.01 30.55 -6.88
N GLN A 6 -15.08 31.04 -6.23
CA GLN A 6 -15.05 31.40 -4.80
C GLN A 6 -14.78 30.18 -3.91
N LYS A 7 -15.36 29.02 -4.22
CA LYS A 7 -15.13 27.77 -3.48
C LYS A 7 -13.69 27.27 -3.61
N TRP A 8 -13.02 27.54 -4.75
CA TRP A 8 -11.59 27.27 -4.94
C TRP A 8 -10.68 28.13 -4.05
N LYS A 9 -11.11 29.36 -3.74
CA LYS A 9 -10.34 30.31 -2.91
C LYS A 9 -10.31 29.93 -1.43
N SER A 10 -11.27 29.12 -0.97
CA SER A 10 -11.32 28.54 0.39
C SER A 10 -10.73 27.13 0.48
N VAL A 11 -10.14 26.58 -0.60
CA VAL A 11 -9.59 25.22 -0.57
C VAL A 11 -8.30 25.19 0.24
N ASN A 12 -8.21 24.22 1.15
CA ASN A 12 -7.05 24.03 1.98
C ASN A 12 -5.81 23.68 1.12
N LYS A 13 -4.89 24.64 0.98
CA LYS A 13 -3.66 24.49 0.17
C LYS A 13 -2.82 23.28 0.60
N ASN A 14 -2.77 23.00 1.91
CA ASN A 14 -2.03 21.86 2.44
C ASN A 14 -2.72 20.54 2.10
N GLY A 15 -4.06 20.51 2.09
CA GLY A 15 -4.85 19.35 1.68
C GLY A 15 -4.70 19.00 0.21
N LEU A 16 -4.75 19.99 -0.67
CA LEU A 16 -4.45 19.78 -2.09
C LEU A 16 -3.01 19.30 -2.31
N LYS A 17 -2.04 19.91 -1.62
CA LYS A 17 -0.63 19.51 -1.73
C LYS A 17 -0.41 18.07 -1.30
N LEU A 18 -1.00 17.66 -0.17
CA LEU A 18 -0.91 16.28 0.32
C LEU A 18 -1.60 15.31 -0.63
N SER A 19 -2.73 15.70 -1.21
CA SER A 19 -3.49 14.88 -2.16
C SER A 19 -2.76 14.71 -3.48
N LEU A 20 -2.13 15.77 -3.99
CA LEU A 20 -1.24 15.69 -5.15
C LEU A 20 -0.05 14.78 -4.88
N LEU A 21 0.57 14.89 -3.71
CA LEU A 21 1.69 14.01 -3.35
C LEU A 21 1.25 12.55 -3.27
N CYS A 22 0.09 12.27 -2.68
CA CYS A 22 -0.47 10.93 -2.60
C CYS A 22 -0.81 10.37 -3.99
N GLY A 23 -1.46 11.17 -4.83
CA GLY A 23 -1.79 10.83 -6.21
C GLY A 23 -0.55 10.56 -7.06
N LEU A 24 0.47 11.42 -6.96
CA LEU A 24 1.74 11.24 -7.64
C LEU A 24 2.48 9.98 -7.15
N ASN A 25 2.46 9.74 -5.83
CA ASN A 25 3.06 8.55 -5.25
C ASN A 25 2.41 7.26 -5.81
N TRP A 26 1.09 7.24 -5.86
CA TRP A 26 0.34 6.13 -6.46
C TRP A 26 0.59 6.00 -7.97
N LEU A 27 0.62 7.11 -8.70
CA LEU A 27 0.85 7.14 -10.15
C LEU A 27 2.24 6.59 -10.51
N ILE A 28 3.30 7.05 -9.84
CA ILE A 28 4.68 6.56 -10.07
C ILE A 28 4.72 5.05 -9.88
N LYS A 29 4.13 4.54 -8.78
CA LYS A 29 4.09 3.10 -8.53
C LYS A 29 3.42 2.33 -9.66
N ILE A 30 2.28 2.84 -10.15
CA ILE A 30 1.55 2.21 -11.26
C ILE A 30 2.37 2.25 -12.54
N VAL A 31 2.88 3.43 -12.93
CA VAL A 31 3.59 3.60 -14.19
C VAL A 31 4.77 2.63 -14.29
N PHE A 32 5.64 2.57 -13.28
CA PHE A 32 6.83 1.71 -13.33
C PHE A 32 6.51 0.22 -13.28
N ILE A 33 5.50 -0.19 -12.48
CA ILE A 33 5.11 -1.61 -12.38
C ILE A 33 4.40 -2.06 -13.66
N GLU A 34 3.41 -1.30 -14.13
CA GLU A 34 2.64 -1.65 -15.34
C GLU A 34 3.54 -1.61 -16.57
N GLN A 35 4.39 -0.59 -16.72
CA GLN A 35 5.36 -0.51 -17.81
C GLN A 35 6.27 -1.75 -17.84
N PHE A 36 6.76 -2.19 -16.69
CA PHE A 36 7.59 -3.39 -16.61
C PHE A 36 6.81 -4.65 -17.05
N TYR A 37 5.55 -4.82 -16.64
CA TYR A 37 4.74 -5.95 -17.08
C TYR A 37 4.44 -5.93 -18.58
N LEU A 38 4.11 -4.76 -19.15
CA LEU A 38 3.86 -4.63 -20.58
C LEU A 38 5.11 -4.92 -21.42
N PHE A 39 6.27 -4.41 -21.01
CA PHE A 39 7.55 -4.73 -21.64
C PHE A 39 7.93 -6.20 -21.50
N SER A 40 7.71 -6.79 -20.33
CA SER A 40 7.92 -8.23 -20.12
C SER A 40 7.07 -9.06 -21.06
N ALA A 41 5.80 -8.72 -21.21
CA ALA A 41 4.88 -9.42 -22.09
C ALA A 41 5.33 -9.34 -23.55
N ALA A 42 5.64 -8.14 -24.04
CA ALA A 42 6.13 -7.95 -25.41
C ALA A 42 7.45 -8.70 -25.65
N PHE A 43 8.38 -8.64 -24.70
CA PHE A 43 9.65 -9.35 -24.78
C PHE A 43 9.47 -10.87 -24.81
N CYS A 44 8.64 -11.43 -23.92
CA CYS A 44 8.28 -12.84 -23.95
C CYS A 44 7.62 -13.23 -25.28
N GLY A 45 6.74 -12.37 -25.82
CA GLY A 45 6.13 -12.56 -27.13
C GLY A 45 7.18 -12.69 -28.23
N MET A 46 8.21 -11.84 -28.21
CA MET A 46 9.32 -11.92 -29.16
C MET A 46 10.17 -13.18 -28.99
N LEU A 47 10.43 -13.62 -27.77
CA LEU A 47 11.22 -14.84 -27.51
C LEU A 47 10.57 -16.12 -28.07
N THR A 48 9.28 -16.11 -28.35
CA THR A 48 8.61 -17.23 -29.03
C THR A 48 9.14 -17.49 -30.45
N TYR A 49 9.91 -16.57 -31.04
CA TYR A 49 10.64 -16.80 -32.29
C TYR A 49 11.57 -18.03 -32.23
N TYR A 50 12.14 -18.30 -31.06
CA TYR A 50 13.05 -19.43 -30.86
C TYR A 50 12.31 -20.77 -30.64
N MET A 51 10.97 -20.75 -30.60
CA MET A 51 10.17 -21.97 -30.47
C MET A 51 9.91 -22.59 -31.85
N PRO A 52 9.83 -23.93 -31.95
CA PRO A 52 9.31 -24.59 -33.13
C PRO A 52 7.90 -24.10 -33.48
N GLN A 53 7.58 -23.96 -34.77
CA GLN A 53 6.32 -23.38 -35.25
C GLN A 53 5.08 -24.07 -34.68
N ASP A 54 5.09 -25.41 -34.60
CA ASP A 54 3.96 -26.18 -34.05
C ASP A 54 3.71 -25.86 -32.58
N ILE A 55 4.79 -25.77 -31.78
CA ILE A 55 4.73 -25.44 -30.35
C ILE A 55 4.28 -23.99 -30.17
N GLN A 56 4.80 -23.06 -30.98
CA GLN A 56 4.42 -21.66 -30.94
C GLN A 56 2.92 -21.49 -31.22
N PHE A 57 2.40 -22.17 -32.23
CA PHE A 57 0.98 -22.11 -32.59
C PHE A 57 0.07 -22.66 -31.49
N VAL A 58 0.41 -23.82 -30.92
CA VAL A 58 -0.34 -24.40 -29.80
C VAL A 58 -0.30 -23.47 -28.59
N THR A 59 0.88 -22.93 -28.25
CA THR A 59 1.05 -22.02 -27.12
C THR A 59 0.16 -20.78 -27.24
N MET A 60 0.15 -20.13 -28.41
CA MET A 60 -0.68 -18.95 -28.66
C MET A 60 -2.16 -19.24 -28.50
N ARG A 61 -2.62 -20.39 -29.02
CA ARG A 61 -4.03 -20.81 -28.96
C ARG A 61 -4.46 -21.14 -27.54
N VAL A 62 -3.66 -21.91 -26.80
CA VAL A 62 -3.95 -22.26 -25.40
C VAL A 62 -3.99 -21.00 -24.54
N LEU A 63 -3.02 -20.10 -24.72
CA LEU A 63 -2.96 -18.86 -23.95
C LEU A 63 -4.18 -17.98 -24.26
N ALA A 64 -4.58 -17.84 -25.52
CA ALA A 64 -5.81 -17.13 -25.90
C ALA A 64 -7.06 -17.69 -25.19
N TRP A 65 -7.22 -19.01 -25.18
CA TRP A 65 -8.34 -19.67 -24.48
C TRP A 65 -8.33 -19.41 -22.98
N ILE A 66 -7.16 -19.45 -22.33
CA ILE A 66 -7.02 -19.13 -20.90
C ILE A 66 -7.47 -17.69 -20.62
N ILE A 67 -7.06 -16.73 -21.45
CA ILE A 67 -7.45 -15.32 -21.29
C ILE A 67 -8.97 -15.15 -21.46
N ILE A 68 -9.55 -15.72 -22.53
CA ILE A 68 -10.99 -15.63 -22.81
C ILE A 68 -11.79 -16.27 -21.68
N PHE A 69 -11.43 -17.49 -21.27
CA PHE A 69 -12.10 -18.21 -20.20
C PHE A 69 -12.08 -17.40 -18.89
N LYS A 70 -10.93 -16.82 -18.56
CA LYS A 70 -10.77 -15.97 -17.36
C LYS A 70 -11.62 -14.71 -17.42
N LEU A 71 -11.68 -14.05 -18.57
CA LEU A 71 -12.52 -12.88 -18.80
C LEU A 71 -14.02 -13.23 -18.64
N VAL A 72 -14.46 -14.37 -19.19
CA VAL A 72 -15.84 -14.85 -19.05
C VAL A 72 -16.18 -15.14 -17.58
N ILE A 73 -15.30 -15.83 -16.85
CA ILE A 73 -15.47 -16.08 -15.41
C ILE A 73 -15.60 -14.78 -14.64
N ASP A 74 -14.68 -13.83 -14.85
CA ASP A 74 -14.65 -12.60 -14.07
C ASP A 74 -15.82 -11.67 -14.41
N VAL A 75 -16.28 -11.63 -15.66
CA VAL A 75 -17.51 -10.92 -16.06
C VAL A 75 -18.72 -11.56 -15.39
N THR A 76 -18.87 -12.87 -15.46
CA THR A 76 -19.97 -13.61 -14.80
C THR A 76 -19.97 -13.35 -13.30
N ARG A 77 -18.79 -13.39 -12.68
CA ARG A 77 -18.61 -13.13 -11.26
C ARG A 77 -18.97 -11.70 -10.91
N THR A 78 -18.54 -10.70 -11.67
CA THR A 78 -18.90 -9.30 -11.41
C THR A 78 -20.39 -9.04 -11.60
N VAL A 79 -21.05 -9.70 -12.55
CA VAL A 79 -22.51 -9.61 -12.69
C VAL A 79 -23.21 -10.20 -11.45
N LEU A 80 -22.72 -11.33 -10.94
CA LEU A 80 -23.31 -12.01 -9.78
C LEU A 80 -23.01 -11.31 -8.44
N SER A 81 -21.76 -10.90 -8.20
CA SER A 81 -21.31 -10.33 -6.93
C SER A 81 -21.32 -8.80 -6.89
N ARG A 82 -21.58 -8.14 -8.03
CA ARG A 82 -21.46 -6.68 -8.23
C ARG A 82 -20.07 -6.11 -7.91
N GLU A 83 -19.05 -6.96 -7.79
CA GLU A 83 -17.69 -6.53 -7.49
C GLU A 83 -16.92 -6.20 -8.77
N ILE A 84 -16.75 -4.91 -9.06
CA ILE A 84 -16.04 -4.39 -10.26
C ILE A 84 -14.54 -4.75 -10.27
N LYS A 85 -13.96 -5.09 -9.11
CA LYS A 85 -12.53 -5.38 -8.94
C LYS A 85 -12.03 -6.54 -9.83
N TRP A 86 -12.89 -7.53 -10.12
CA TRP A 86 -12.53 -8.71 -10.93
C TRP A 86 -12.39 -8.37 -12.41
N ILE A 87 -13.37 -7.68 -13.00
CA ILE A 87 -13.29 -7.19 -14.38
C ILE A 87 -12.04 -6.33 -14.59
N ARG A 88 -11.71 -5.43 -13.65
CA ARG A 88 -10.51 -4.58 -13.77
C ARG A 88 -9.23 -5.42 -13.91
N LYS A 89 -9.07 -6.48 -13.10
CA LYS A 89 -7.90 -7.36 -13.18
C LYS A 89 -7.86 -8.15 -14.49
N SER A 90 -8.99 -8.63 -14.97
CA SER A 90 -9.05 -9.38 -16.22
C SER A 90 -8.87 -8.50 -17.47
N LEU A 91 -9.33 -7.25 -17.45
CA LEU A 91 -9.01 -6.27 -18.50
C LEU A 91 -7.51 -6.01 -18.58
N LEU A 92 -6.85 -5.82 -17.43
CA LEU A 92 -5.41 -5.61 -17.35
C LEU A 92 -4.63 -6.82 -17.90
N LEU A 93 -5.05 -8.03 -17.55
CA LEU A 93 -4.49 -9.27 -18.08
C LEU A 93 -4.73 -9.40 -19.60
N GLY A 94 -5.87 -8.95 -20.11
CA GLY A 94 -6.13 -8.82 -21.55
C GLY A 94 -5.18 -7.84 -22.25
N ILE A 95 -4.93 -6.66 -21.65
CA ILE A 95 -3.96 -5.68 -22.16
C ILE A 95 -2.55 -6.28 -22.21
N ILE A 96 -2.11 -6.96 -21.14
CA ILE A 96 -0.82 -7.67 -21.10
C ILE A 96 -0.74 -8.70 -22.24
N TYR A 97 -1.80 -9.47 -22.46
CA TYR A 97 -1.85 -10.43 -23.56
C TYR A 97 -1.75 -9.78 -24.94
N LEU A 98 -2.37 -8.62 -25.15
CA LEU A 98 -2.24 -7.87 -26.41
C LEU A 98 -0.79 -7.44 -26.68
N PHE A 99 -0.06 -7.00 -25.64
CA PHE A 99 1.37 -6.69 -25.76
C PHE A 99 2.21 -7.93 -26.07
N PHE A 100 1.90 -9.07 -25.46
CA PHE A 100 2.52 -10.35 -25.79
C PHE A 100 2.27 -10.75 -27.25
N LEU A 101 1.03 -10.61 -27.72
CA LEU A 101 0.67 -10.88 -29.11
C LEU A 101 1.40 -9.95 -30.07
N ALA A 102 1.50 -8.65 -29.75
CA ALA A 102 2.25 -7.68 -30.55
C ALA A 102 3.73 -8.10 -30.70
N GLY A 103 4.35 -8.53 -29.60
CA GLY A 103 5.71 -9.08 -29.61
C GLY A 103 5.83 -10.32 -30.49
N ASN A 104 4.87 -11.25 -30.42
CA ASN A 104 4.85 -12.43 -31.28
C ASN A 104 4.67 -12.07 -32.77
N THR A 105 3.76 -11.17 -33.09
CA THR A 105 3.51 -10.77 -34.49
C THR A 105 4.71 -10.06 -35.11
N TYR A 106 5.46 -9.31 -34.31
CA TYR A 106 6.69 -8.66 -34.75
C TYR A 106 7.71 -9.67 -35.31
N THR A 107 7.81 -10.86 -34.69
CA THR A 107 8.78 -11.89 -35.12
C THR A 107 8.41 -12.60 -36.40
N LYS A 108 7.13 -12.52 -36.81
CA LYS A 108 6.69 -13.01 -38.12
C LYS A 108 7.11 -12.09 -39.25
N GLN A 109 7.35 -10.81 -38.94
CA GLN A 109 7.69 -9.77 -39.91
C GLN A 109 9.18 -9.44 -39.92
N HIS A 110 9.89 -9.70 -38.82
CA HIS A 110 11.30 -9.33 -38.63
C HIS A 110 12.13 -10.48 -38.08
N ILE A 111 13.34 -10.62 -38.60
CA ILE A 111 14.35 -11.56 -38.09
C ILE A 111 14.90 -11.01 -36.77
N LEU A 112 14.87 -11.81 -35.71
CA LEU A 112 15.51 -11.48 -34.44
C LEU A 112 16.99 -11.82 -34.47
N THR A 113 17.83 -10.79 -34.60
CA THR A 113 19.28 -10.90 -34.41
C THR A 113 19.63 -11.00 -32.93
N GLU A 114 20.66 -11.77 -32.59
CA GLU A 114 21.19 -11.90 -31.22
C GLU A 114 21.50 -10.53 -30.58
N MET A 115 22.05 -9.58 -31.36
CA MET A 115 22.32 -8.23 -30.89
C MET A 115 21.05 -7.50 -30.42
N LEU A 116 19.92 -7.67 -31.12
CA LEU A 116 18.65 -7.06 -30.76
C LEU A 116 18.11 -7.70 -29.47
N VAL A 117 18.18 -9.03 -29.36
CA VAL A 117 17.74 -9.75 -28.15
C VAL A 117 18.55 -9.33 -26.94
N ASN A 118 19.88 -9.25 -27.05
CA ASN A 118 20.73 -8.82 -25.93
C ASN A 118 20.43 -7.37 -25.50
N ARG A 119 20.17 -6.47 -26.45
CA ARG A 119 19.76 -5.09 -26.13
C ARG A 119 18.41 -5.07 -25.41
N LEU A 120 17.41 -5.79 -25.92
CA LEU A 120 16.09 -5.89 -25.30
C LEU A 120 16.16 -6.51 -23.89
N LEU A 121 16.98 -7.55 -23.70
CA LEU A 121 17.23 -8.14 -22.40
C LEU A 121 17.86 -7.14 -21.43
N THR A 122 18.82 -6.35 -21.90
CA THR A 122 19.45 -5.28 -21.09
C THR A 122 18.40 -4.24 -20.69
N PHE A 123 17.56 -3.77 -21.62
CA PHE A 123 16.46 -2.85 -21.32
C PHE A 123 15.45 -3.45 -20.34
N TRP A 124 15.14 -4.74 -20.49
CA TRP A 124 14.24 -5.46 -19.59
C TRP A 124 14.80 -5.53 -18.16
N LEU A 125 16.11 -5.81 -18.00
CA LEU A 125 16.79 -5.81 -16.71
C LEU A 125 16.82 -4.42 -16.06
N ILE A 126 17.07 -3.37 -16.83
CA ILE A 126 17.00 -1.98 -16.34
C ILE A 126 15.58 -1.66 -15.87
N SER A 127 14.56 -2.04 -16.65
CA SER A 127 13.15 -1.83 -16.27
C SER A 127 12.79 -2.60 -15.00
N LEU A 128 13.24 -3.83 -14.84
CA LEU A 128 13.04 -4.64 -13.64
C LEU A 128 13.69 -3.97 -12.41
N PHE A 129 14.93 -3.50 -12.56
CA PHE A 129 15.64 -2.80 -11.51
C PHE A 129 14.89 -1.54 -11.06
N LEU A 130 14.44 -0.71 -12.01
CA LEU A 130 13.68 0.51 -11.72
C LEU A 130 12.34 0.20 -11.04
N ALA A 131 11.58 -0.79 -11.54
CA ALA A 131 10.32 -1.20 -10.92
C ALA A 131 10.54 -1.70 -9.48
N THR A 132 11.60 -2.46 -9.25
CA THR A 132 11.98 -2.95 -7.91
C THR A 132 12.36 -1.80 -6.99
N LEU A 133 13.16 -0.85 -7.47
CA LEU A 133 13.57 0.34 -6.72
C LEU A 133 12.34 1.15 -6.30
N VAL A 134 11.39 1.36 -7.20
CA VAL A 134 10.14 2.06 -6.94
C VAL A 134 9.30 1.31 -5.89
N VAL A 135 9.15 -0.01 -6.01
CA VAL A 135 8.38 -0.81 -5.05
C VAL A 135 8.98 -0.79 -3.64
N VAL A 136 10.31 -0.77 -3.51
CA VAL A 136 11.01 -0.84 -2.22
C VAL A 136 11.20 0.54 -1.59
N ILE A 137 11.75 1.50 -2.34
CA ILE A 137 12.18 2.80 -1.81
C ILE A 137 10.99 3.75 -1.66
N GLN A 138 10.09 3.78 -2.63
CA GLN A 138 9.04 4.79 -2.69
C GLN A 138 8.08 4.74 -1.48
N PRO A 139 7.59 3.57 -1.02
CA PRO A 139 6.76 3.50 0.18
C PRO A 139 7.48 3.98 1.43
N ARG A 140 8.79 3.70 1.55
CA ARG A 140 9.62 4.14 2.68
C ARG A 140 9.78 5.66 2.70
N LEU A 141 10.09 6.26 1.54
CA LEU A 141 10.19 7.72 1.40
C LEU A 141 8.86 8.41 1.70
N PHE A 142 7.74 7.85 1.22
CA PHE A 142 6.41 8.40 1.50
C PHE A 142 6.06 8.28 2.99
N LYS A 143 6.32 7.13 3.62
CA LYS A 143 6.15 6.95 5.08
C LYS A 143 6.99 7.96 5.87
N HIS A 144 8.26 8.13 5.50
CA HIS A 144 9.15 9.10 6.12
C HIS A 144 8.63 10.54 5.97
N TYR A 145 8.15 10.91 4.79
CA TYR A 145 7.53 12.22 4.56
C TYR A 145 6.34 12.44 5.49
N LEU A 146 5.44 11.45 5.62
CA LEU A 146 4.26 11.55 6.47
C LEU A 146 4.64 11.75 7.93
N LEU A 147 5.56 10.94 8.47
CA LEU A 147 6.03 11.05 9.86
C LEU A 147 6.81 12.35 10.13
N LYS A 148 7.43 12.93 9.09
CA LYS A 148 8.17 14.18 9.22
C LYS A 148 7.24 15.40 9.20
N LYS A 149 6.22 15.41 8.33
CA LYS A 149 5.44 16.62 8.02
C LYS A 149 3.98 16.58 8.45
N VAL A 150 3.35 15.42 8.50
CA VAL A 150 1.89 15.28 8.66
C VAL A 150 1.51 14.69 10.00
N ILE A 151 2.16 13.59 10.37
CA ILE A 151 1.84 12.76 11.54
C ILE A 151 2.96 12.91 12.55
N ASP A 152 2.61 13.05 13.82
CA ASP A 152 3.57 13.10 14.91
C ASP A 152 4.10 11.70 15.23
N LYS A 153 5.39 11.48 14.96
CA LYS A 153 6.05 10.19 15.19
C LYS A 153 6.28 9.92 16.69
N GLU A 154 6.49 10.96 17.49
CA GLU A 154 6.87 10.86 18.90
C GLU A 154 5.64 10.50 19.72
N TYR A 155 4.51 11.15 19.43
CA TYR A 155 3.23 10.81 20.01
C TYR A 155 2.77 9.38 19.66
N LEU A 156 3.07 8.90 18.44
CA LEU A 156 2.82 7.50 18.05
C LEU A 156 3.76 6.48 18.72
N GLY A 157 4.78 6.92 19.45
CA GLY A 157 5.80 6.06 20.04
C GLY A 157 6.69 5.36 19.00
N ILE A 158 6.77 5.87 17.78
CA ILE A 158 7.65 5.32 16.73
C ILE A 158 9.06 5.88 16.96
N ARG A 159 9.93 5.06 17.54
CA ARG A 159 11.27 5.46 17.98
C ARG A 159 12.37 4.51 17.51
N LYS A 160 13.61 4.99 17.45
CA LYS A 160 14.80 4.14 17.38
C LYS A 160 15.15 3.63 18.78
N PHE A 161 15.94 2.56 18.84
CA PHE A 161 16.52 2.05 20.09
C PHE A 161 17.26 3.12 20.90
N THR A 162 17.95 4.03 20.20
CA THR A 162 18.76 5.11 20.79
C THR A 162 17.95 6.30 21.29
N ASP A 163 16.66 6.37 20.93
CA ASP A 163 15.81 7.50 21.27
C ASP A 163 15.21 7.27 22.67
N GLU A 164 14.75 8.32 23.33
CA GLU A 164 14.11 8.22 24.65
C GLU A 164 12.80 7.41 24.58
N LEU A 165 12.31 6.94 25.74
CA LEU A 165 11.00 6.29 25.81
C LEU A 165 9.88 7.27 25.41
N PRO A 166 8.72 6.76 24.93
CA PRO A 166 7.59 7.64 24.60
C PRO A 166 7.23 8.56 25.77
N SER A 167 6.90 9.82 25.47
CA SER A 167 6.44 10.80 26.46
C SER A 167 5.19 10.32 27.20
N GLU A 168 4.92 10.89 28.38
CA GLU A 168 3.70 10.57 29.15
C GLU A 168 2.41 10.82 28.35
N SER A 169 2.41 11.83 27.48
CA SER A 169 1.37 11.99 26.45
C SER A 169 1.73 11.19 25.21
N ASN A 170 1.05 10.07 24.98
CA ASN A 170 1.22 9.20 23.82
C ASN A 170 -0.09 8.48 23.46
N ILE A 171 -0.12 7.87 22.27
CA ILE A 171 -1.30 7.16 21.77
C ILE A 171 -1.76 6.01 22.69
N TYR A 172 -0.86 5.35 23.41
CA TYR A 172 -1.20 4.20 24.24
C TYR A 172 -1.97 4.62 25.50
N VAL A 173 -1.58 5.74 26.11
CA VAL A 173 -2.29 6.33 27.26
C VAL A 173 -3.65 6.86 26.83
N ASP A 174 -3.70 7.62 25.74
CA ASP A 174 -4.95 8.22 25.28
C ASP A 174 -5.93 7.16 24.73
N ALA A 175 -5.43 6.00 24.26
CA ALA A 175 -6.28 4.90 23.80
C ALA A 175 -7.12 4.24 24.91
N ASP A 176 -6.70 4.37 26.18
CA ASP A 176 -7.41 3.83 27.34
C ASP A 176 -8.58 4.71 27.80
N GLU A 177 -8.77 5.89 27.21
CA GLU A 177 -9.98 6.70 27.42
C GLU A 177 -11.23 5.90 27.03
N LYS A 178 -12.21 5.88 27.93
CA LYS A 178 -13.41 5.03 27.82
C LYS A 178 -14.42 5.62 26.86
N ASP A 179 -14.53 6.96 26.84
CA ASP A 179 -15.41 7.66 25.90
C ASP A 179 -14.78 7.68 24.51
N ALA A 180 -15.47 7.09 23.54
CA ALA A 180 -14.94 6.94 22.18
C ALA A 180 -14.79 8.28 21.44
N ASP A 181 -15.70 9.23 21.62
CA ASP A 181 -15.62 10.55 20.98
C ASP A 181 -14.48 11.36 21.60
N LYS A 182 -14.40 11.39 22.92
CA LYS A 182 -13.33 12.07 23.64
C LYS A 182 -11.97 11.48 23.29
N ARG A 183 -11.84 10.15 23.28
CA ARG A 183 -10.63 9.45 22.86
C ARG A 183 -10.20 9.84 21.45
N MET A 184 -11.09 9.71 20.48
CA MET A 184 -10.76 9.97 19.08
C MET A 184 -10.41 11.44 18.84
N ARG A 185 -11.10 12.39 19.49
CA ARG A 185 -10.77 13.82 19.42
C ARG A 185 -9.41 14.14 20.05
N LEU A 186 -9.14 13.59 21.23
CA LEU A 186 -7.88 13.78 21.94
C LEU A 186 -6.70 13.26 21.12
N ILE A 187 -6.81 12.04 20.59
CA ILE A 187 -5.75 11.43 19.78
C ILE A 187 -5.56 12.24 18.49
N ASN A 188 -6.65 12.61 17.79
CA ASN A 188 -6.56 13.39 16.55
C ASN A 188 -5.83 14.73 16.74
N GLN A 189 -6.02 15.41 17.86
CA GLN A 189 -5.37 16.68 18.17
C GLN A 189 -3.85 16.53 18.32
N HIS A 190 -3.39 15.45 18.95
CA HIS A 190 -1.95 15.26 19.21
C HIS A 190 -1.22 14.54 18.07
N VAL A 191 -1.89 13.61 17.38
CA VAL A 191 -1.25 12.77 16.37
C VAL A 191 -1.06 13.47 15.02
N ILE A 192 -1.88 14.47 14.70
CA ILE A 192 -1.78 15.23 13.44
C ILE A 192 -1.14 16.59 13.73
N LYS A 193 -0.10 16.91 12.94
CA LYS A 193 0.61 18.19 13.08
C LYS A 193 -0.32 19.36 12.71
N PRO A 194 -0.19 20.52 13.37
CA PRO A 194 -1.10 21.67 13.18
C PRO A 194 -1.41 22.07 11.73
N PRO A 195 -0.45 22.02 10.77
CA PRO A 195 -0.74 22.38 9.38
C PRO A 195 -1.78 21.48 8.67
N TYR A 196 -2.10 20.31 9.23
CA TYR A 196 -2.93 19.27 8.61
C TYR A 196 -4.18 18.87 9.42
N GLN A 197 -4.42 19.44 10.61
CA GLN A 197 -5.54 19.05 11.51
C GLN A 197 -6.96 19.26 10.95
N GLY A 198 -7.12 20.03 9.87
CA GLY A 198 -8.40 20.20 9.15
C GLY A 198 -8.50 19.43 7.83
N VAL A 199 -7.55 18.52 7.58
CA VAL A 199 -7.39 17.78 6.32
C VAL A 199 -7.19 16.31 6.57
N VAL A 200 -6.35 15.96 7.53
CA VAL A 200 -6.02 14.59 7.87
C VAL A 200 -6.75 14.24 9.14
N GLU A 201 -7.32 13.05 9.19
CA GLU A 201 -8.01 12.53 10.36
C GLU A 201 -7.55 11.08 10.60
N LEU A 202 -7.37 10.73 11.88
CA LEU A 202 -7.40 9.37 12.34
C LEU A 202 -8.87 8.93 12.40
N SER A 203 -9.33 8.22 11.37
CA SER A 203 -10.72 7.77 11.29
C SER A 203 -10.98 6.49 12.06
N TYR A 204 -9.97 5.62 12.19
CA TYR A 204 -10.13 4.35 12.89
C TYR A 204 -8.89 4.04 13.74
N LEU A 205 -9.15 3.51 14.93
CA LEU A 205 -8.14 2.94 15.81
C LEU A 205 -8.55 1.50 16.15
N ASN A 206 -8.06 0.54 15.37
CA ASN A 206 -8.32 -0.86 15.67
C ASN A 206 -7.31 -1.36 16.72
N ARG A 207 -7.76 -2.20 17.65
CA ARG A 207 -6.95 -2.77 18.75
C ARG A 207 -6.98 -4.28 18.67
N GLU A 208 -5.82 -4.90 18.82
CA GLU A 208 -5.61 -6.35 18.92
C GLU A 208 -4.88 -6.63 20.22
N VAL A 209 -5.43 -7.49 21.08
CA VAL A 209 -4.80 -7.89 22.35
C VAL A 209 -4.27 -9.32 22.20
N ILE A 210 -2.97 -9.49 22.41
CA ILE A 210 -2.27 -10.77 22.34
C ILE A 210 -2.09 -11.29 23.76
N THR A 211 -2.73 -12.41 24.08
CA THR A 211 -2.57 -13.11 25.36
C THR A 211 -1.49 -14.19 25.24
N ALA A 212 -0.61 -14.29 26.23
CA ALA A 212 0.38 -15.35 26.33
C ALA A 212 0.31 -16.09 27.66
N ILE A 213 0.96 -17.26 27.69
CA ILE A 213 1.10 -18.05 28.91
C ILE A 213 2.45 -17.69 29.54
N GLN A 214 2.40 -17.18 30.76
CA GLN A 214 3.58 -16.98 31.58
C GLN A 214 3.73 -18.15 32.55
N TYR A 215 4.92 -18.76 32.57
CA TYR A 215 5.29 -19.77 33.54
C TYR A 215 6.13 -19.12 34.64
N LYS A 216 5.62 -19.09 35.87
CA LYS A 216 6.42 -18.68 37.03
C LYS A 216 7.22 -19.87 37.53
N SER A 217 8.54 -19.73 37.58
CA SER A 217 9.42 -20.72 38.21
C SER A 217 9.48 -20.44 39.71
N THR A 218 8.72 -21.17 40.50
CA THR A 218 8.85 -21.12 41.97
C THR A 218 10.04 -21.97 42.42
N PRO A 219 10.92 -21.47 43.31
CA PRO A 219 12.16 -22.14 43.70
C PRO A 219 11.99 -23.47 44.46
N PHE A 220 10.77 -23.82 44.88
CA PHE A 220 10.49 -25.05 45.63
C PHE A 220 9.42 -25.90 44.95
N ARG A 221 9.87 -26.90 44.17
CA ARG A 221 9.23 -28.18 43.81
C ARG A 221 7.69 -28.23 43.69
N LYS A 222 7.04 -27.17 43.22
CA LYS A 222 5.65 -27.16 42.76
C LYS A 222 5.65 -27.08 41.24
N GLU A 223 4.66 -27.74 40.64
CA GLU A 223 4.36 -27.63 39.21
C GLU A 223 4.42 -26.17 38.76
N LYS A 224 5.01 -25.90 37.60
CA LYS A 224 5.15 -24.55 37.07
C LYS A 224 3.78 -23.88 37.06
N GLU A 225 3.61 -22.84 37.86
CA GLU A 225 2.35 -22.11 37.94
C GLU A 225 2.12 -21.42 36.59
N ARG A 226 1.01 -21.79 35.95
CA ARG A 226 0.60 -21.31 34.62
C ARG A 226 -0.38 -20.16 34.80
N SER A 227 0.01 -18.95 34.41
CA SER A 227 -0.89 -17.80 34.34
C SER A 227 -1.04 -17.30 32.90
N PHE A 228 -2.24 -16.86 32.54
CA PHE A 228 -2.46 -16.13 31.29
C PHE A 228 -2.29 -14.64 31.56
N ILE A 229 -1.54 -13.98 30.69
CA ILE A 229 -1.30 -12.53 30.75
C ILE A 229 -1.59 -11.91 29.38
N ASP A 230 -1.96 -10.64 29.37
CA ASP A 230 -1.93 -9.83 28.15
C ASP A 230 -0.46 -9.50 27.87
N ASP A 231 0.12 -10.13 26.85
CA ASP A 231 1.54 -9.98 26.51
C ASP A 231 1.79 -8.71 25.70
N ASP A 232 0.91 -8.39 24.75
CA ASP A 232 1.01 -7.18 23.94
C ASP A 232 -0.36 -6.67 23.50
N THR A 233 -0.44 -5.36 23.28
CA THR A 233 -1.58 -4.71 22.62
C THR A 233 -1.07 -4.00 21.37
N ILE A 234 -1.59 -4.43 20.21
CA ILE A 234 -1.26 -3.86 18.92
C ILE A 234 -2.37 -2.91 18.47
N TYR A 235 -1.99 -1.68 18.17
CA TYR A 235 -2.86 -0.65 17.61
C TYR A 235 -2.63 -0.50 16.11
N TYR A 236 -3.72 -0.36 15.37
CA TYR A 236 -3.72 -0.10 13.93
C TYR A 236 -4.42 1.22 13.61
N PRO A 237 -3.76 2.36 13.81
CA PRO A 237 -4.34 3.66 13.45
C PRO A 237 -4.43 3.80 11.92
N ILE A 238 -5.62 4.14 11.43
CA ILE A 238 -5.92 4.34 10.01
C ILE A 238 -6.20 5.81 9.75
N PHE A 239 -5.32 6.43 8.97
CA PHE A 239 -5.43 7.85 8.61
C PHE A 239 -6.14 8.01 7.27
N THR A 240 -7.00 9.01 7.18
CA THR A 240 -7.71 9.42 5.97
C THR A 240 -7.42 10.88 5.64
N VAL A 241 -7.61 11.25 4.37
CA VAL A 241 -7.44 12.63 3.90
C VAL A 241 -8.74 13.14 3.33
N HIS A 242 -9.11 14.34 3.77
CA HIS A 242 -10.25 15.14 3.37
C HIS A 242 -9.72 16.38 2.60
N PRO A 243 -9.41 16.25 1.29
CA PRO A 243 -8.73 17.27 0.50
C PRO A 243 -9.39 18.66 0.50
N PHE A 244 -10.71 18.69 0.62
CA PHE A 244 -11.50 19.92 0.51
C PHE A 244 -11.93 20.50 1.86
N GLY A 245 -11.50 19.89 2.97
CA GLY A 245 -11.95 20.23 4.32
C GLY A 245 -13.42 19.88 4.55
N GLY A 246 -13.75 19.59 5.81
CA GLY A 246 -15.11 19.30 6.24
C GLY A 246 -15.21 17.94 6.92
N SER A 247 -15.15 17.97 8.24
CA SER A 247 -15.72 16.93 9.12
C SER A 247 -17.27 16.95 9.11
N GLU A 248 -17.89 17.92 8.41
CA GLU A 248 -19.34 18.05 8.31
C GLU A 248 -19.79 18.41 6.89
N GLY A 249 -20.29 17.41 6.16
CA GLY A 249 -21.38 17.61 5.20
C GLY A 249 -21.02 17.89 3.73
N LYS A 250 -21.38 16.90 2.89
CA LYS A 250 -21.83 16.98 1.48
C LYS A 250 -20.83 16.81 0.33
N LEU A 251 -19.53 16.70 0.56
CA LEU A 251 -18.60 16.18 -0.45
C LEU A 251 -17.65 15.19 0.22
N ASP A 252 -18.16 13.99 0.47
CA ASP A 252 -17.51 12.90 1.21
C ASP A 252 -16.38 12.23 0.39
N PHE A 253 -15.57 13.03 -0.29
CA PHE A 253 -14.39 12.52 -0.98
C PHE A 253 -13.28 12.38 0.04
N CYS A 254 -13.22 11.22 0.68
CA CYS A 254 -12.12 10.82 1.54
C CYS A 254 -11.39 9.61 0.94
N TYR A 255 -10.10 9.50 1.23
CA TYR A 255 -9.33 8.30 0.88
C TYR A 255 -8.35 7.97 1.99
N ARG A 256 -8.02 6.68 2.09
CA ARG A 256 -7.07 6.17 3.09
C ARG A 256 -5.64 6.58 2.73
N LEU A 257 -4.97 7.25 3.67
CA LEU A 257 -3.60 7.72 3.53
C LEU A 257 -2.58 6.62 3.87
N ILE A 258 -2.66 6.10 5.09
CA ILE A 258 -1.74 5.09 5.61
C ILE A 258 -2.38 4.38 6.81
N GLN A 259 -1.95 3.15 7.06
CA GLN A 259 -2.21 2.44 8.31
C GLN A 259 -0.85 2.11 8.93
N PHE A 260 -0.68 2.39 10.22
CA PHE A 260 0.47 1.89 10.98
C PHE A 260 0.10 0.63 11.74
N LYS A 261 1.12 -0.11 12.16
CA LYS A 261 1.05 -1.20 13.13
C LYS A 261 1.95 -0.78 14.28
N LEU A 262 1.37 -0.60 15.46
CA LEU A 262 2.06 -0.09 16.64
C LEU A 262 1.90 -1.09 17.76
N SER A 263 3.00 -1.69 18.22
CA SER A 263 3.00 -2.57 19.38
C SER A 263 3.31 -1.75 20.63
N GLN A 264 2.46 -1.87 21.66
CA GLN A 264 2.69 -1.23 22.94
C GLN A 264 3.95 -1.77 23.59
N LYS A 265 4.14 -3.10 23.56
CA LYS A 265 5.35 -3.75 24.07
C LYS A 265 6.61 -3.22 23.37
N ASP A 266 6.61 -3.13 22.04
CA ASP A 266 7.78 -2.63 21.30
C ASP A 266 8.08 -1.15 21.58
N ALA A 267 7.05 -0.33 21.85
CA ALA A 267 7.22 1.08 22.18
C ALA A 267 7.94 1.29 23.53
N PHE A 268 7.59 0.48 24.54
CA PHE A 268 8.11 0.63 25.91
C PHE A 268 9.25 -0.33 26.26
N THR A 269 9.57 -1.29 25.40
CA THR A 269 10.76 -2.14 25.60
C THR A 269 12.01 -1.45 25.07
N THR A 270 13.14 -1.76 25.69
CA THR A 270 14.45 -1.33 25.19
C THR A 270 14.84 -2.06 23.91
N ILE A 271 14.14 -3.12 23.50
CA ILE A 271 14.44 -3.89 22.28
C ILE A 271 13.60 -3.32 21.13
N GLY A 272 14.07 -2.22 20.51
CA GLY A 272 13.32 -1.52 19.46
C GLY A 272 13.08 -2.33 18.18
N VAL A 273 12.04 -1.94 17.43
CA VAL A 273 11.65 -2.53 16.12
C VAL A 273 12.77 -2.37 15.10
N LYS A 274 13.24 -3.48 14.55
CA LYS A 274 14.36 -3.57 13.61
C LYS A 274 13.93 -3.29 12.16
N ASP A 275 13.16 -2.23 11.90
CA ASP A 275 12.72 -1.90 10.53
C ASP A 275 12.95 -0.42 10.17
N PHE A 276 14.04 -0.16 9.43
CA PHE A 276 14.27 1.05 8.62
C PHE A 276 14.56 0.66 7.15
#